data_AF-A0A915P1H7-F1
#
_entry.id   AF-A0A915P1H7-F1
#
_cell.length_a   1.000
_cell.length_b   1.000
_cell.length_c   1.000
_cell.angle_alpha   90.00
_cell.angle_beta   90.00
_cell.angle_gamma   90.00
#
_symmetry.space_group_name_H-M   'P 1'
#
loop_
_entity.id
_entity.type
_entity.pdbx_description
1 polymer ?
#
loop_
_entity_poly.entity_id
_entity_poly.type
_entity_poly.pdbx_seq_one_letter_code
_entity_poly.pdbx_strand_id
1 'polypeptide(L)'
;MEIERMKSSARVIAESLGDFGKCLRETELPNDVQTTEKVLEMQQHERDAIKEDFRISIRKGLQLLRQVRQTEESSNIDHQHPSPCSLQNIAAIERMIAQLQDTEKSFDTFWQKHRLRLMSCLELRRFEDEFRKLQNSFAKHMHRLEEQKIELGNSESSAARLALEHRDYRADAMTDVFAARTLKERGLMLAEKELTESLNTQGSDSVGPKCEELTRMADALEIALEQRTKALEISRQMHSQIGKANDWCRRGVELLSSPLDLFSSSSSSNSFAFFEEALNNLNLFIKEGDNLKMDTLIKQKNSVGGNDSNNQLFVLTNCDTSSLIAQVNERIDDIRRLSYSRRDALQKMCVDKMAIGF
;
A
#
# COMPACT_ATOMS: atom_id res chain seq x y z
N MET A 1 -23.64 -53.84 -38.14
CA MET A 1 -23.04 -52.58 -38.61
C MET A 1 -23.00 -51.52 -37.52
N GLU A 2 -24.09 -51.29 -36.78
CA GLU A 2 -24.18 -50.24 -35.75
C GLU A 2 -23.31 -50.50 -34.50
N ILE A 3 -23.19 -51.76 -34.05
CA ILE A 3 -22.29 -52.13 -32.93
C ILE A 3 -20.82 -51.86 -33.29
N GLU A 4 -20.42 -52.12 -34.54
CA GLU A 4 -19.07 -51.84 -35.03
C GLU A 4 -18.79 -50.32 -35.10
N ARG A 5 -19.79 -49.50 -35.45
CA ARG A 5 -19.68 -48.03 -35.37
C ARG A 5 -19.47 -47.54 -33.94
N MET A 6 -20.11 -48.18 -32.96
CA MET A 6 -19.93 -47.84 -31.55
C MET A 6 -18.54 -48.25 -31.05
N LYS A 7 -18.03 -49.41 -31.48
CA LYS A 7 -16.64 -49.81 -31.22
C LYS A 7 -15.62 -48.84 -31.84
N SER A 8 -15.85 -48.39 -33.09
CA SER A 8 -14.97 -47.40 -33.72
C SER A 8 -14.98 -46.07 -32.99
N SER A 9 -16.15 -45.61 -32.53
CA SER A 9 -16.28 -44.37 -31.72
C SER A 9 -15.49 -44.48 -30.40
N ALA A 10 -15.62 -45.62 -29.69
CA ALA A 10 -14.87 -45.86 -28.47
C ALA A 10 -13.35 -45.89 -28.70
N ARG A 11 -12.89 -46.41 -29.85
CA ARG A 11 -11.47 -46.39 -30.23
C ARG A 11 -10.95 -44.97 -30.45
N VAL A 12 -11.71 -44.12 -31.14
CA VAL A 12 -11.33 -42.71 -31.37
C VAL A 12 -11.24 -41.94 -30.05
N ILE A 13 -12.17 -42.16 -29.12
CA ILE A 13 -12.09 -41.58 -27.76
C ILE A 13 -10.84 -42.06 -27.03
N ALA A 14 -10.54 -43.36 -27.09
CA ALA A 14 -9.36 -43.92 -26.42
C ALA A 14 -8.04 -43.35 -26.97
N GLU A 15 -7.95 -43.14 -28.30
CA GLU A 15 -6.82 -42.49 -28.95
C GLU A 15 -6.68 -41.03 -28.50
N SER A 16 -7.78 -40.26 -28.53
CA SER A 16 -7.81 -38.87 -28.08
C SER A 16 -7.41 -38.71 -26.60
N LEU A 17 -7.85 -39.64 -25.73
CA LEU A 17 -7.43 -39.70 -24.33
C LEU A 17 -5.96 -40.04 -24.16
N GLY A 18 -5.42 -40.89 -25.04
CA GLY A 18 -4.00 -41.25 -25.06
C GLY A 18 -3.13 -40.03 -25.36
N ASP A 19 -3.47 -39.31 -26.42
CA ASP A 19 -2.78 -38.10 -26.86
C ASP A 19 -2.90 -36.97 -25.83
N PHE A 20 -4.12 -36.71 -25.34
CA PHE A 20 -4.34 -35.72 -24.31
C PHE A 20 -3.62 -36.07 -23.01
N GLY A 21 -3.72 -37.33 -22.56
CA GLY A 21 -3.00 -37.80 -21.38
C GLY A 21 -1.48 -37.67 -21.51
N LYS A 22 -0.94 -37.84 -22.72
CA LYS A 22 0.48 -37.57 -23.01
C LYS A 22 0.79 -36.08 -22.89
N CYS A 23 -0.01 -35.21 -23.53
CA CYS A 23 0.11 -33.76 -23.42
C CYS A 23 0.13 -33.31 -21.95
N LEU A 24 -0.81 -33.79 -21.11
CA LEU A 24 -0.90 -33.41 -19.70
C LEU A 24 0.33 -33.85 -18.89
N ARG A 25 0.89 -35.03 -19.16
CA ARG A 25 2.12 -35.52 -18.50
C ARG A 25 3.37 -34.75 -18.93
N GLU A 26 3.43 -34.35 -20.19
CA GLU A 26 4.55 -33.60 -20.78
C GLU A 26 4.44 -32.09 -20.55
N THR A 27 3.32 -31.62 -19.97
CA THR A 27 3.14 -30.20 -19.66
C THR A 27 4.08 -29.79 -18.53
N GLU A 28 5.11 -29.03 -18.89
CA GLU A 28 5.93 -28.30 -17.94
C GLU A 28 5.18 -27.07 -17.42
N LEU A 29 5.38 -26.73 -16.15
CA LEU A 29 4.73 -25.57 -15.53
C LEU A 29 5.36 -24.28 -16.08
N PRO A 30 4.60 -23.40 -16.77
CA PRO A 30 5.16 -22.19 -17.34
C PRO A 30 5.59 -21.18 -16.28
N ASN A 31 6.52 -20.29 -16.63
CA ASN A 31 7.12 -19.33 -15.71
C ASN A 31 6.45 -17.94 -15.72
N ASP A 32 5.41 -17.71 -16.51
CA ASP A 32 4.69 -16.43 -16.61
C ASP A 32 3.17 -16.61 -16.68
N VAL A 33 2.43 -15.56 -16.29
CA VAL A 33 0.96 -15.58 -16.21
C VAL A 33 0.32 -15.89 -17.57
N GLN A 34 0.79 -15.23 -18.63
CA GLN A 34 0.14 -15.30 -19.95
C GLN A 34 0.27 -16.70 -20.56
N THR A 35 1.45 -17.30 -20.47
CA THR A 35 1.68 -18.66 -20.98
C THR A 35 0.89 -19.68 -20.17
N THR A 36 0.85 -19.57 -18.84
CA THR A 36 0.05 -20.48 -18.01
C THR A 36 -1.45 -20.38 -18.30
N GLU A 37 -1.99 -19.17 -18.51
CA GLU A 37 -3.39 -18.98 -18.92
C GLU A 37 -3.69 -19.62 -20.28
N LYS A 38 -2.82 -19.43 -21.27
CA LYS A 38 -2.98 -20.03 -22.60
C LYS A 38 -2.96 -21.56 -22.55
N VAL A 39 -2.04 -22.15 -21.79
CA VAL A 39 -1.97 -23.61 -21.63
C VAL A 39 -3.25 -24.13 -20.97
N LEU A 40 -3.72 -23.46 -19.93
CA LEU A 40 -4.97 -23.83 -19.26
C LEU A 40 -6.17 -23.75 -20.19
N GLU A 41 -6.29 -22.68 -20.99
CA GLU A 41 -7.37 -22.48 -21.95
C GLU A 41 -7.36 -23.55 -23.05
N MET A 42 -6.20 -23.79 -23.65
CA MET A 42 -6.02 -24.80 -24.71
C MET A 42 -6.39 -26.20 -24.20
N GLN A 43 -5.88 -26.60 -23.04
CA GLN A 43 -6.17 -27.92 -22.46
C GLN A 43 -7.63 -28.05 -22.01
N GLN A 44 -8.26 -26.96 -21.54
CA GLN A 44 -9.68 -26.93 -21.22
C GLN A 44 -10.52 -27.15 -22.48
N HIS A 45 -10.18 -26.51 -23.60
CA HIS A 45 -10.86 -26.70 -24.87
C HIS A 45 -10.73 -28.14 -25.39
N GLU A 46 -9.53 -28.73 -25.35
CA GLU A 46 -9.31 -30.14 -25.71
C GLU A 46 -10.11 -31.09 -24.82
N ARG A 47 -10.12 -30.85 -23.50
CA ARG A 47 -10.94 -31.61 -22.55
C ARG A 47 -12.42 -31.55 -22.91
N ASP A 48 -12.93 -30.37 -23.24
CA ASP A 48 -14.35 -30.17 -23.55
C ASP A 48 -14.74 -30.84 -24.89
N ALA A 49 -13.83 -30.88 -25.87
CA ALA A 49 -14.02 -31.65 -27.10
C ALA A 49 -14.14 -33.16 -26.81
N ILE A 50 -13.23 -33.73 -26.01
CA ILE A 50 -13.26 -35.14 -25.62
C ILE A 50 -14.56 -35.47 -24.84
N LYS A 51 -15.00 -34.57 -23.95
CA LYS A 51 -16.27 -34.73 -23.21
C LYS A 51 -17.49 -34.74 -24.14
N GLU A 52 -17.50 -33.94 -25.19
CA GLU A 52 -18.58 -33.98 -26.17
C GLU A 52 -18.55 -35.29 -26.96
N ASP A 53 -17.37 -35.83 -27.31
CA ASP A 53 -17.25 -37.14 -27.95
C ASP A 53 -17.80 -38.28 -27.09
N PHE A 54 -17.51 -38.27 -25.78
CA PHE A 54 -18.14 -39.18 -24.81
C PHE A 54 -19.66 -39.06 -24.83
N ARG A 55 -20.18 -37.83 -24.70
CA ARG A 55 -21.62 -37.54 -24.67
C ARG A 55 -22.33 -38.00 -25.95
N ILE A 56 -21.73 -37.76 -27.11
CA ILE A 56 -22.25 -38.23 -28.41
C ILE A 56 -22.24 -39.77 -28.46
N SER A 57 -21.13 -40.40 -28.07
CA SER A 57 -20.97 -41.87 -28.13
C SER A 57 -21.94 -42.60 -27.19
N ILE A 58 -22.10 -42.10 -25.97
CA ILE A 58 -23.04 -42.64 -24.97
C ILE A 58 -24.48 -42.49 -25.46
N ARG A 59 -24.86 -41.31 -26.02
CA ARG A 59 -26.20 -41.12 -26.60
C ARG A 59 -26.49 -42.09 -27.73
N LYS A 60 -25.54 -42.26 -28.66
CA LYS A 60 -25.66 -43.22 -29.76
C LYS A 60 -25.80 -44.64 -29.23
N GLY A 61 -25.03 -45.03 -28.22
CA GLY A 61 -25.16 -46.32 -27.56
C GLY A 61 -26.52 -46.55 -26.92
N LEU A 62 -27.06 -45.56 -26.20
CA LEU A 62 -28.40 -45.64 -25.60
C LEU A 62 -29.53 -45.69 -26.65
N GLN A 63 -29.36 -45.00 -27.78
CA GLN A 63 -30.30 -45.09 -28.89
C GLN A 63 -30.26 -46.47 -29.54
N LEU A 64 -29.07 -47.01 -29.80
CA LEU A 64 -28.89 -48.35 -30.35
C LEU A 64 -29.47 -49.41 -29.41
N LEU A 65 -29.24 -49.28 -28.10
CA LEU A 65 -29.82 -50.18 -27.09
C LEU A 65 -31.35 -50.20 -27.14
N ARG A 66 -31.98 -49.03 -27.28
CA ARG A 66 -33.45 -48.93 -27.44
C ARG A 66 -33.93 -49.60 -28.72
N GLN A 67 -33.25 -49.39 -29.85
CA GLN A 67 -33.61 -50.00 -31.14
C GLN A 67 -33.49 -51.53 -31.11
N VAL A 68 -32.42 -52.07 -30.53
CA VAL A 68 -32.24 -53.53 -30.39
C VAL A 68 -33.34 -54.12 -29.50
N ARG A 69 -33.69 -53.48 -28.38
CA ARG A 69 -34.78 -53.92 -27.50
C ARG A 69 -36.15 -53.88 -28.19
N GLN A 70 -36.46 -52.83 -28.95
CA GLN A 70 -37.71 -52.73 -29.72
C GLN A 70 -37.82 -53.78 -30.82
N THR A 71 -36.69 -54.11 -31.46
CA THR A 71 -36.62 -55.16 -32.48
C THR A 71 -36.92 -56.52 -31.86
N GLU A 72 -36.37 -56.82 -30.67
CA GLU A 72 -36.68 -58.04 -29.91
C GLU A 72 -38.15 -58.13 -29.53
N GLU A 73 -38.73 -57.05 -29.00
CA GLU A 73 -40.15 -56.99 -28.62
C GLU A 73 -41.07 -57.25 -29.81
N SER A 74 -40.70 -56.74 -30.99
CA SER A 74 -41.47 -56.93 -32.24
C SER A 74 -41.31 -58.35 -32.81
N SER A 75 -40.15 -58.99 -32.64
CA SER A 75 -39.90 -60.37 -33.10
C SER A 75 -40.44 -61.46 -32.16
N ASN A 76 -40.64 -61.15 -30.88
CA ASN A 76 -41.22 -62.08 -29.89
C ASN A 76 -42.75 -62.23 -30.01
N ILE A 77 -43.40 -61.50 -30.93
CA ILE A 77 -44.84 -61.67 -31.20
C ILE A 77 -45.12 -63.09 -31.77
N ASP A 78 -44.14 -63.72 -32.44
CA ASP A 78 -44.23 -65.07 -33.00
C ASP A 78 -43.48 -66.17 -32.19
N HIS A 79 -42.66 -65.80 -31.20
CA HIS A 79 -41.83 -66.72 -30.43
C HIS A 79 -41.85 -66.37 -28.92
N GLN A 80 -42.19 -67.33 -28.06
CA GLN A 80 -42.39 -67.13 -26.61
C GLN A 80 -41.11 -66.76 -25.82
N HIS A 81 -39.93 -66.71 -26.45
CA HIS A 81 -38.65 -66.44 -25.78
C HIS A 81 -37.70 -65.59 -26.63
N PRO A 82 -37.01 -64.60 -26.02
CA PRO A 82 -36.03 -63.75 -26.69
C PRO A 82 -34.86 -64.55 -27.26
N SER A 83 -34.31 -64.09 -28.38
CA SER A 83 -33.25 -64.82 -29.07
C SER A 83 -31.91 -64.72 -28.29
N PRO A 84 -31.17 -65.83 -28.12
CA PRO A 84 -29.89 -65.82 -27.38
C PRO A 84 -28.85 -64.83 -27.94
N CYS A 85 -28.84 -64.65 -29.27
CA CYS A 85 -27.92 -63.75 -29.96
C CYS A 85 -28.21 -62.27 -29.65
N SER A 86 -29.48 -61.91 -29.50
CA SER A 86 -29.86 -60.53 -29.21
C SER A 86 -29.65 -60.15 -27.75
N LEU A 87 -29.89 -61.07 -26.82
CA LEU A 87 -29.50 -60.89 -25.41
C LEU A 87 -27.99 -60.64 -25.28
N GLN A 88 -27.16 -61.34 -26.07
CA GLN A 88 -25.72 -61.08 -26.12
C GLN A 88 -25.38 -59.67 -26.65
N ASN A 89 -26.09 -59.21 -27.70
CA ASN A 89 -25.90 -57.87 -28.25
C ASN A 89 -26.32 -56.77 -27.27
N ILE A 90 -27.47 -56.93 -26.59
CA ILE A 90 -27.94 -56.02 -25.53
C ILE A 90 -26.88 -55.91 -24.44
N ALA A 91 -26.44 -57.03 -23.89
CA ALA A 91 -25.43 -57.06 -22.83
C ALA A 91 -24.08 -56.47 -23.29
N ALA A 92 -23.70 -56.63 -24.56
CA ALA A 92 -22.48 -56.04 -25.10
C ALA A 92 -22.58 -54.51 -25.22
N ILE A 93 -23.71 -53.99 -25.71
CA ILE A 93 -23.95 -52.54 -25.82
C ILE A 93 -23.99 -51.91 -24.42
N GLU A 94 -24.69 -52.52 -23.46
CA GLU A 94 -24.75 -52.05 -22.07
C GLU A 94 -23.35 -51.99 -21.43
N ARG A 95 -22.56 -53.06 -21.59
CA ARG A 95 -21.18 -53.10 -21.09
C ARG A 95 -20.31 -52.01 -21.70
N MET A 96 -20.41 -51.77 -23.00
CA MET A 96 -19.65 -50.71 -23.66
C MET A 96 -20.07 -49.30 -23.20
N ILE A 97 -21.36 -49.05 -22.98
CA ILE A 97 -21.84 -47.77 -22.42
C ILE A 97 -21.29 -47.58 -21.00
N ALA A 98 -21.38 -48.62 -20.16
CA ALA A 98 -20.85 -48.57 -18.80
C ALA A 98 -19.34 -48.30 -18.80
N GLN A 99 -18.58 -48.97 -19.67
CA GLN A 99 -17.14 -48.72 -19.82
C GLN A 99 -16.82 -47.29 -20.25
N LEU A 100 -17.57 -46.71 -21.19
CA LEU A 100 -17.40 -45.30 -21.58
C LEU A 100 -17.68 -44.37 -20.40
N GLN A 101 -18.76 -44.59 -19.65
CA GLN A 101 -19.12 -43.79 -18.49
C GLN A 101 -18.07 -43.86 -17.38
N ASP A 102 -17.52 -45.05 -17.11
CA ASP A 102 -16.49 -45.21 -16.09
C ASP A 102 -15.15 -44.64 -16.54
N THR A 103 -14.83 -44.74 -17.83
CA THR A 103 -13.64 -44.08 -18.42
C THR A 103 -13.78 -42.55 -18.33
N GLU A 104 -14.96 -42.01 -18.62
CA GLU A 104 -15.25 -40.58 -18.51
C GLU A 104 -15.06 -40.07 -17.07
N LYS A 105 -15.53 -40.82 -16.06
CA LYS A 105 -15.32 -40.47 -14.63
C LYS A 105 -13.84 -40.48 -14.25
N SER A 106 -13.10 -41.49 -14.71
CA SER A 106 -11.65 -41.58 -14.47
C SER A 106 -10.92 -40.40 -15.12
N PHE A 107 -11.31 -40.06 -16.34
CA PHE A 107 -10.81 -38.88 -17.06
C PHE A 107 -11.10 -37.58 -16.30
N ASP A 108 -12.32 -37.36 -15.83
CA ASP A 108 -12.67 -36.17 -15.05
C ASP A 108 -11.83 -36.06 -13.76
N THR A 109 -11.57 -37.18 -13.09
CA THR A 109 -10.73 -37.21 -11.88
C THR A 109 -9.27 -36.84 -12.19
N PHE A 110 -8.71 -37.40 -13.27
CA PHE A 110 -7.36 -37.08 -13.73
C PHE A 110 -7.23 -35.61 -14.14
N TRP A 111 -8.18 -35.12 -14.94
CA TRP A 111 -8.25 -33.73 -15.35
C TRP A 111 -8.33 -32.78 -14.16
N GLN A 112 -9.19 -33.07 -13.18
CA GLN A 112 -9.34 -32.20 -12.02
C GLN A 112 -8.03 -32.03 -11.24
N LYS A 113 -7.27 -33.12 -11.07
CA LYS A 113 -5.95 -33.08 -10.41
C LYS A 113 -4.95 -32.24 -11.21
N HIS A 114 -4.87 -32.45 -12.52
CA HIS A 114 -3.99 -31.67 -13.41
C HIS A 114 -4.35 -30.18 -13.43
N ARG A 115 -5.63 -29.88 -13.63
CA ARG A 115 -6.17 -28.52 -13.65
C ARG A 115 -5.90 -27.80 -12.33
N LEU A 116 -6.06 -28.47 -11.19
CA LEU A 116 -5.77 -27.87 -9.87
C LEU A 116 -4.29 -27.48 -9.75
N ARG A 117 -3.38 -28.35 -10.20
CA ARG A 117 -1.94 -28.07 -10.24
C ARG A 117 -1.60 -26.87 -11.13
N LEU A 118 -2.18 -26.80 -12.34
CA LEU A 118 -1.94 -25.69 -13.28
C LEU A 118 -2.54 -24.37 -12.78
N MET A 119 -3.72 -24.41 -12.17
CA MET A 119 -4.34 -23.25 -11.51
C MET A 119 -3.49 -22.74 -10.34
N SER A 120 -2.92 -23.64 -9.54
CA SER A 120 -2.01 -23.25 -8.45
C SER A 120 -0.73 -22.59 -8.99
N CYS A 121 -0.17 -23.11 -10.08
CA CYS A 121 0.93 -22.44 -10.78
C CYS A 121 0.53 -21.04 -11.25
N LEU A 122 -0.65 -20.88 -11.85
CA LEU A 122 -1.15 -19.58 -12.31
C LEU A 122 -1.25 -18.57 -11.16
N GLU A 123 -1.83 -18.98 -10.03
CA GLU A 123 -1.95 -18.12 -8.85
C GLU A 123 -0.57 -17.72 -8.28
N LEU A 124 0.40 -18.65 -8.27
CA LEU A 124 1.78 -18.34 -7.91
C LEU A 124 2.39 -17.31 -8.88
N ARG A 125 2.22 -17.48 -10.19
CA ARG A 125 2.74 -16.52 -11.18
C ARG A 125 2.11 -15.13 -11.03
N ARG A 126 0.81 -15.06 -10.72
CA ARG A 126 0.10 -13.79 -10.46
C ARG A 126 0.65 -13.10 -9.22
N PHE A 127 0.83 -13.84 -8.14
CA PHE A 127 1.48 -13.34 -6.93
C PHE A 127 2.88 -12.76 -7.22
N GLU A 128 3.71 -13.48 -7.98
CA GLU A 128 5.06 -13.04 -8.35
C GLU A 128 5.07 -11.81 -9.27
N ASP A 129 4.08 -11.68 -10.14
CA ASP A 129 3.92 -10.51 -11.00
C ASP A 129 3.48 -9.27 -10.22
N GLU A 130 2.49 -9.41 -9.34
CA GLU A 130 2.04 -8.34 -8.42
C GLU A 130 3.17 -7.92 -7.47
N PHE A 131 3.93 -8.88 -6.94
CA PHE A 131 5.11 -8.63 -6.10
C PHE A 131 6.13 -7.75 -6.83
N ARG A 132 6.51 -8.10 -8.07
CA ARG A 132 7.48 -7.31 -8.86
C ARG A 132 6.96 -5.91 -9.16
N LYS A 133 5.66 -5.75 -9.43
CA LYS A 133 5.04 -4.42 -9.64
C LYS A 133 5.14 -3.56 -8.38
N LEU A 134 4.77 -4.11 -7.23
CA LEU A 134 4.88 -3.42 -5.95
C LEU A 134 6.32 -3.07 -5.62
N GLN A 135 7.26 -4.01 -5.75
CA GLN A 135 8.69 -3.76 -5.51
C GLN A 135 9.21 -2.56 -6.32
N ASN A 136 8.84 -2.47 -7.61
CA ASN A 136 9.18 -1.32 -8.45
C ASN A 136 8.51 -0.03 -7.98
N SER A 137 7.28 -0.09 -7.49
CA SER A 137 6.56 1.07 -6.97
C SER A 137 7.17 1.59 -5.66
N PHE A 138 7.48 0.70 -4.71
CA PHE A 138 8.20 1.02 -3.48
C PHE A 138 9.55 1.68 -3.78
N ALA A 139 10.32 1.14 -4.74
CA ALA A 139 11.59 1.73 -5.13
C ALA A 139 11.43 3.18 -5.65
N LYS A 140 10.39 3.46 -6.45
CA LYS A 140 10.08 4.82 -6.92
C LYS A 140 9.70 5.74 -5.76
N HIS A 141 8.87 5.28 -4.83
CA HIS A 141 8.47 6.07 -3.67
C HIS A 141 9.66 6.43 -2.78
N MET A 142 10.54 5.46 -2.50
CA MET A 142 11.75 5.66 -1.71
C MET A 142 12.71 6.63 -2.39
N HIS A 143 12.89 6.51 -3.71
CA HIS A 143 13.73 7.44 -4.47
C HIS A 143 13.22 8.87 -4.39
N ARG A 144 11.92 9.08 -4.64
CA ARG A 144 11.28 10.40 -4.53
C ARG A 144 11.42 11.00 -3.13
N LEU A 145 11.24 10.18 -2.08
CA LEU A 145 11.37 10.66 -0.70
C LEU A 145 12.80 11.08 -0.37
N GLU A 146 13.81 10.38 -0.91
CA GLU A 146 15.22 10.75 -0.74
C GLU A 146 15.55 12.05 -1.49
N GLU A 147 15.05 12.23 -2.72
CA GLU A 147 15.22 13.48 -3.48
C GLU A 147 14.62 14.69 -2.75
N GLN A 148 13.44 14.51 -2.17
CA GLN A 148 12.71 15.59 -1.49
C GLN A 148 13.18 15.83 -0.04
N LYS A 149 14.08 15.00 0.48
CA LYS A 149 14.48 14.98 1.90
C LYS A 149 14.96 16.32 2.45
N ILE A 150 15.63 17.12 1.61
CA ILE A 150 16.20 18.42 1.98
C ILE A 150 15.21 19.57 1.69
N GLU A 151 14.20 19.33 0.85
CA GLU A 151 13.20 20.32 0.48
C GLU A 151 12.12 20.43 1.56
N LEU A 152 12.38 21.30 2.55
CA LEU A 152 11.48 21.58 3.68
C LEU A 152 10.81 22.97 3.64
N GLY A 153 11.13 23.77 2.62
CA GLY A 153 10.64 25.14 2.48
C GLY A 153 11.47 26.18 3.24
N ASN A 154 11.50 27.41 2.71
CA ASN A 154 12.26 28.55 3.26
C ASN A 154 11.38 29.60 3.95
N SER A 155 10.09 29.34 4.09
CA SER A 155 9.10 30.23 4.73
C SER A 155 7.93 29.40 5.26
N GLU A 156 7.12 29.98 6.14
CA GLU A 156 5.93 29.29 6.70
C GLU A 156 4.95 28.87 5.61
N SER A 157 4.69 29.75 4.64
CA SER A 157 3.78 29.46 3.51
C SER A 157 4.33 28.37 2.60
N SER A 158 5.64 28.39 2.29
CA SER A 158 6.27 27.34 1.48
C SER A 158 6.27 26.00 2.20
N ALA A 159 6.58 25.95 3.49
CA ALA A 159 6.55 24.72 4.28
C ALA A 159 5.13 24.15 4.40
N ALA A 160 4.13 25.02 4.58
CA ALA A 160 2.72 24.62 4.60
C ALA A 160 2.25 24.04 3.25
N ARG A 161 2.66 24.63 2.12
CA ARG A 161 2.37 24.11 0.78
C ARG A 161 2.98 22.71 0.59
N LEU A 162 4.26 22.54 0.94
CA LEU A 162 4.95 21.25 0.84
C LEU A 162 4.32 20.19 1.75
N ALA A 163 3.88 20.57 2.96
CA ALA A 163 3.15 19.68 3.86
C ALA A 163 1.82 19.20 3.25
N LEU A 164 1.09 20.09 2.57
CA LEU A 164 -0.14 19.75 1.87
C LEU A 164 0.12 18.77 0.70
N GLU A 165 1.10 19.09 -0.16
CA GLU A 165 1.50 18.23 -1.27
C GLU A 165 1.98 16.85 -0.79
N HIS A 166 2.74 16.81 0.30
CA HIS A 166 3.19 15.56 0.92
C HIS A 166 2.03 14.77 1.50
N ARG A 167 1.03 15.42 2.09
CA ARG A 167 -0.16 14.74 2.63
C ARG A 167 -0.94 14.02 1.53
N ASP A 168 -1.14 14.67 0.40
CA ASP A 168 -1.88 14.09 -0.72
C ASP A 168 -1.06 12.96 -1.36
N TYR A 169 0.26 13.16 -1.57
CA TYR A 169 1.16 12.09 -2.01
C TYR A 169 1.23 10.90 -1.03
N ARG A 170 1.21 11.15 0.27
CA ARG A 170 1.19 10.10 1.30
C ARG A 170 -0.07 9.26 1.16
N ALA A 171 -1.23 9.85 0.87
CA ALA A 171 -2.46 9.09 0.65
C ALA A 171 -2.31 8.13 -0.53
N ASP A 172 -1.73 8.60 -1.64
CA ASP A 172 -1.44 7.77 -2.82
C ASP A 172 -0.42 6.66 -2.48
N ALA A 173 0.70 6.98 -1.84
CA ALA A 173 1.73 5.98 -1.50
C ALA A 173 1.20 4.92 -0.51
N MET A 174 0.26 5.28 0.36
CA MET A 174 -0.38 4.33 1.28
C MET A 174 -1.28 3.30 0.57
N THR A 175 -1.71 3.54 -0.67
CA THR A 175 -2.43 2.50 -1.43
C THR A 175 -1.54 1.31 -1.73
N ASP A 176 -0.26 1.55 -2.00
CA ASP A 176 0.73 0.50 -2.26
C ASP A 176 1.12 -0.24 -0.97
N VAL A 177 1.18 0.47 0.15
CA VAL A 177 1.34 -0.13 1.49
C VAL A 177 0.19 -1.10 1.78
N PHE A 178 -1.05 -0.67 1.51
CA PHE A 178 -2.23 -1.53 1.68
C PHE A 178 -2.20 -2.73 0.71
N ALA A 179 -1.92 -2.48 -0.57
CA ALA A 179 -1.82 -3.53 -1.57
C ALA A 179 -0.75 -4.58 -1.21
N ALA A 180 0.39 -4.17 -0.67
CA ALA A 180 1.44 -5.08 -0.19
C ALA A 180 0.97 -5.97 0.98
N ARG A 181 0.21 -5.41 1.92
CA ARG A 181 -0.38 -6.17 3.04
C ARG A 181 -1.41 -7.17 2.56
N THR A 182 -2.29 -6.78 1.64
CA THR A 182 -3.25 -7.71 1.01
C THR A 182 -2.56 -8.80 0.19
N LEU A 183 -1.52 -8.45 -0.58
CA LEU A 183 -0.76 -9.42 -1.36
C LEU A 183 -0.03 -10.44 -0.46
N LYS A 184 0.50 -9.99 0.68
CA LYS A 184 1.09 -10.86 1.69
C LYS A 184 0.08 -11.89 2.20
N GLU A 185 -1.13 -11.45 2.59
CA GLU A 185 -2.18 -12.36 3.07
C GLU A 185 -2.54 -13.40 2.00
N ARG A 186 -2.68 -12.97 0.74
CA ARG A 186 -2.90 -13.88 -0.39
C ARG A 186 -1.75 -14.86 -0.56
N GLY A 187 -0.51 -14.39 -0.48
CA GLY A 187 0.69 -15.24 -0.57
C GLY A 187 0.72 -16.31 0.53
N LEU A 188 0.43 -15.96 1.78
CA LEU A 188 0.38 -16.92 2.88
C LEU A 188 -0.71 -17.98 2.68
N MET A 189 -1.90 -17.59 2.23
CA MET A 189 -2.97 -18.54 1.89
C MET A 189 -2.57 -19.47 0.74
N LEU A 190 -1.84 -18.96 -0.27
CA LEU A 190 -1.33 -19.78 -1.37
C LEU A 190 -0.34 -20.83 -0.87
N ALA A 191 0.60 -20.44 0.00
CA ALA A 191 1.58 -21.36 0.58
C ALA A 191 0.91 -22.45 1.45
N GLU A 192 -0.08 -22.08 2.26
CA GLU A 192 -0.85 -23.02 3.08
C GLU A 192 -1.66 -24.02 2.24
N LYS A 193 -2.33 -23.52 1.19
CA LYS A 193 -3.09 -24.36 0.27
C LYS A 193 -2.18 -25.37 -0.42
N GLU A 194 -1.02 -24.95 -0.87
CA GLU A 194 -0.08 -25.84 -1.57
C GLU A 194 0.44 -26.97 -0.68
N LEU A 195 0.71 -26.67 0.59
CA LEU A 195 1.09 -27.64 1.60
C LEU A 195 -0.03 -28.66 1.87
N THR A 196 -1.27 -28.18 1.97
CA THR A 196 -2.44 -29.02 2.27
C THR A 196 -2.82 -29.94 1.11
N GLU A 197 -2.74 -29.42 -0.12
CA GLU A 197 -3.18 -30.15 -1.33
C GLU A 197 -2.03 -30.96 -1.99
N SER A 198 -0.80 -30.92 -1.44
CA SER A 198 0.38 -31.65 -1.93
C SER A 198 0.66 -31.44 -3.43
N LEU A 199 0.42 -30.21 -3.92
CA LEU A 199 0.42 -29.90 -5.34
C LEU A 199 1.82 -29.86 -5.97
N ASN A 200 2.87 -29.79 -5.13
CA ASN A 200 4.29 -29.76 -5.53
C ASN A 200 4.52 -28.82 -6.71
N THR A 201 4.04 -27.57 -6.64
CA THR A 201 4.33 -26.58 -7.67
C THR A 201 5.72 -26.01 -7.44
N GLN A 202 6.48 -25.87 -8.51
CA GLN A 202 7.84 -25.33 -8.40
C GLN A 202 7.76 -23.86 -7.99
N GLY A 203 8.40 -23.51 -6.85
CA GLY A 203 8.52 -22.12 -6.39
C GLY A 203 7.73 -21.77 -5.12
N SER A 204 6.99 -22.70 -4.52
CA SER A 204 6.27 -22.49 -3.23
C SER A 204 7.16 -21.93 -2.14
N ASP A 205 8.38 -22.48 -2.01
CA ASP A 205 9.35 -22.09 -0.98
C ASP A 205 9.78 -20.61 -1.09
N SER A 206 9.57 -19.99 -2.25
CA SER A 206 9.90 -18.58 -2.48
C SER A 206 8.82 -17.60 -1.97
N VAL A 207 7.61 -18.07 -1.68
CA VAL A 207 6.48 -17.22 -1.27
C VAL A 207 6.72 -16.62 0.11
N GLY A 208 7.20 -17.42 1.07
CA GLY A 208 7.51 -16.96 2.43
C GLY A 208 8.47 -15.77 2.46
N PRO A 209 9.67 -15.87 1.86
CA PRO A 209 10.61 -14.75 1.77
C PRO A 209 10.04 -13.50 1.08
N LYS A 210 9.21 -13.66 0.04
CA LYS A 210 8.54 -12.53 -0.63
C LYS A 210 7.51 -11.84 0.27
N CYS A 211 6.78 -12.61 1.09
CA CYS A 211 5.85 -12.06 2.10
C CYS A 211 6.57 -11.26 3.20
N GLU A 212 7.74 -11.72 3.63
CA GLU A 212 8.60 -10.97 4.55
C GLU A 212 9.11 -9.67 3.91
N GLU A 213 9.53 -9.73 2.64
CA GLU A 213 9.96 -8.56 1.87
C GLU A 213 8.83 -7.53 1.73
N LEU A 214 7.60 -7.96 1.40
CA LEU A 214 6.44 -7.07 1.33
C LEU A 214 6.20 -6.34 2.65
N THR A 215 6.36 -7.04 3.78
CA THR A 215 6.25 -6.44 5.11
C THR A 215 7.34 -5.39 5.31
N ARG A 216 8.59 -5.74 5.01
CA ARG A 216 9.73 -4.84 5.18
C ARG A 216 9.60 -3.57 4.32
N MET A 217 9.23 -3.71 3.06
CA MET A 217 9.03 -2.56 2.14
C MET A 217 7.89 -1.66 2.61
N ALA A 218 6.77 -2.26 3.02
CA ALA A 218 5.60 -1.54 3.55
C ALA A 218 5.96 -0.72 4.80
N ASP A 219 6.61 -1.36 5.77
CA ASP A 219 7.00 -0.71 7.03
C ASP A 219 8.05 0.40 6.78
N ALA A 220 9.05 0.14 5.92
CA ALA A 220 10.06 1.14 5.57
C ALA A 220 9.45 2.39 4.91
N LEU A 221 8.50 2.21 3.98
CA LEU A 221 7.83 3.32 3.33
C LEU A 221 6.94 4.10 4.31
N GLU A 222 6.19 3.41 5.17
CA GLU A 222 5.34 4.06 6.18
C GLU A 222 6.18 4.91 7.15
N ILE A 223 7.33 4.39 7.61
CA ILE A 223 8.28 5.12 8.44
C ILE A 223 8.82 6.36 7.70
N ALA A 224 9.25 6.20 6.44
CA ALA A 224 9.82 7.31 5.65
C ALA A 224 8.79 8.41 5.38
N LEU A 225 7.54 8.05 5.08
CA LEU A 225 6.43 8.98 4.91
C LEU A 225 6.15 9.76 6.20
N GLU A 226 6.15 9.08 7.35
CA GLU A 226 5.92 9.70 8.65
C GLU A 226 7.06 10.63 9.06
N GLN A 227 8.32 10.23 8.81
CA GLN A 227 9.49 11.08 9.04
C GLN A 227 9.39 12.38 8.25
N ARG A 228 9.00 12.31 6.97
CA ARG A 228 8.82 13.51 6.14
C ARG A 228 7.67 14.40 6.63
N THR A 229 6.55 13.81 7.07
CA THR A 229 5.45 14.57 7.68
C THR A 229 5.94 15.36 8.90
N LYS A 230 6.69 14.72 9.79
CA LYS A 230 7.27 15.37 10.98
C LYS A 230 8.26 16.47 10.60
N ALA A 231 9.14 16.22 9.62
CA ALA A 231 10.12 17.21 9.18
C ALA A 231 9.46 18.48 8.63
N LEU A 232 8.42 18.34 7.80
CA LEU A 232 7.68 19.47 7.25
C LEU A 232 6.92 20.26 8.32
N GLU A 233 6.31 19.56 9.28
CA GLU A 233 5.61 20.23 10.40
C GLU A 233 6.58 21.02 11.28
N ILE A 234 7.76 20.48 11.59
CA ILE A 234 8.77 21.21 12.36
C ILE A 234 9.29 22.41 11.57
N SER A 235 9.57 22.25 10.27
CA SER A 235 9.97 23.37 9.41
C SER A 235 8.93 24.50 9.42
N ARG A 236 7.64 24.15 9.28
CA ARG A 236 6.53 25.11 9.33
C ARG A 236 6.44 25.82 10.68
N GLN A 237 6.49 25.08 11.79
CA GLN A 237 6.46 25.64 13.14
C GLN A 237 7.63 26.58 13.39
N MET A 238 8.82 26.20 12.94
CA MET A 238 10.03 26.99 13.09
C MET A 238 9.92 28.32 12.34
N HIS A 239 9.53 28.31 11.07
CA HIS A 239 9.34 29.54 10.29
C HIS A 239 8.25 30.45 10.89
N SER A 240 7.18 29.87 11.43
CA SER A 240 6.13 30.60 12.14
C SER A 240 6.65 31.34 13.37
N GLN A 241 7.50 30.67 14.18
CA GLN A 241 8.11 31.31 15.37
C GLN A 241 9.11 32.38 14.99
N ILE A 242 9.91 32.16 13.93
CA ILE A 242 10.83 33.18 13.40
C ILE A 242 10.05 34.42 12.94
N GLY A 243 8.92 34.24 12.25
CA GLY A 243 8.05 35.34 11.84
C GLY A 243 7.55 36.15 13.05
N LYS A 244 7.00 35.47 14.05
CA LYS A 244 6.52 36.11 15.30
C LYS A 244 7.62 36.85 16.05
N ALA A 245 8.80 36.24 16.15
CA ALA A 245 9.98 36.84 16.78
C ALA A 245 10.43 38.10 16.03
N ASN A 246 10.51 38.06 14.71
CA ASN A 246 10.88 39.21 13.90
C ASN A 246 9.86 40.35 14.00
N ASP A 247 8.56 40.04 14.00
CA ASP A 247 7.50 41.04 14.20
C ASP A 247 7.55 41.67 15.59
N TRP A 248 7.82 40.88 16.64
CA TRP A 248 8.02 41.37 18.00
C TRP A 248 9.26 42.27 18.09
N CYS A 249 10.40 41.83 17.54
CA CYS A 249 11.62 42.62 17.49
C CYS A 249 11.45 43.95 16.72
N ARG A 250 10.69 43.95 15.61
CA ARG A 250 10.37 45.18 14.86
C ARG A 250 9.60 46.18 15.73
N ARG A 251 8.52 45.73 16.37
CA ARG A 251 7.73 46.57 17.30
C ARG A 251 8.56 47.03 18.49
N GLY A 252 9.47 46.19 18.99
CA GLY A 252 10.41 46.55 20.05
C GLY A 252 11.31 47.72 19.65
N VAL A 253 11.89 47.69 18.45
CA VAL A 253 12.70 48.81 17.95
C VAL A 253 11.88 50.08 17.85
N GLU A 254 10.66 50.02 17.30
CA GLU A 254 9.75 51.18 17.20
C GLU A 254 9.41 51.76 18.58
N LEU A 255 9.06 50.90 19.55
CA LEU A 255 8.74 51.28 20.92
C LEU A 255 9.95 51.90 21.65
N LEU A 256 11.13 51.30 21.48
CA LEU A 256 12.38 51.72 22.13
C LEU A 256 13.03 52.95 21.49
N SER A 257 12.71 53.26 20.23
CA SER A 257 13.24 54.45 19.53
C SER A 257 12.42 55.71 19.80
N SER A 258 11.23 55.59 20.39
CA SER A 258 10.42 56.74 20.78
C SER A 258 11.19 57.65 21.77
N PRO A 259 11.38 58.95 21.51
CA PRO A 259 12.21 59.81 22.35
C PRO A 259 11.64 59.94 23.76
N LEU A 260 12.45 59.66 24.78
CA LEU A 260 12.13 59.93 26.19
C LEU A 260 12.04 61.45 26.47
N ASP A 261 12.66 62.30 25.64
CA ASP A 261 12.71 63.75 25.83
C ASP A 261 11.36 64.48 25.63
N LEU A 262 10.40 63.86 24.93
CA LEU A 262 9.02 64.33 24.86
C LEU A 262 8.31 64.24 26.22
N PHE A 263 8.75 63.33 27.10
CA PHE A 263 8.18 63.09 28.42
C PHE A 263 8.78 63.99 29.51
N SER A 264 9.99 64.48 29.28
CA SER A 264 10.70 65.38 30.19
C SER A 264 10.23 66.84 30.07
N SER A 265 9.74 67.24 28.89
CA SER A 265 9.57 68.65 28.52
C SER A 265 8.15 69.22 28.71
N SER A 266 7.15 68.43 29.12
CA SER A 266 5.76 68.86 29.23
C SER A 266 5.32 69.11 30.68
N SER A 267 5.35 70.39 31.08
CA SER A 267 4.87 70.93 32.37
C SER A 267 3.33 70.97 32.47
N SER A 268 2.65 69.84 32.35
CA SER A 268 1.19 69.80 32.54
C SER A 268 0.74 68.56 33.33
N SER A 269 -0.31 68.73 34.14
CA SER A 269 -0.89 67.75 35.07
C SER A 269 -1.36 66.43 34.45
N ASN A 270 -1.26 66.28 33.12
CA ASN A 270 -1.52 65.03 32.38
C ASN A 270 -0.28 64.14 32.19
N SER A 271 0.88 64.56 32.68
CA SER A 271 2.15 63.83 32.51
C SER A 271 2.15 62.47 33.20
N PHE A 272 1.46 62.31 34.33
CA PHE A 272 1.47 61.09 35.15
C PHE A 272 0.76 59.91 34.46
N ALA A 273 -0.47 60.10 34.01
CA ALA A 273 -1.25 59.07 33.33
C ALA A 273 -0.54 58.56 32.06
N PHE A 274 0.19 59.45 31.37
CA PHE A 274 0.95 59.09 30.18
C PHE A 274 2.20 58.24 30.50
N PHE A 275 2.88 58.45 31.64
CA PHE A 275 3.96 57.56 32.10
C PHE A 275 3.43 56.20 32.52
N GLU A 276 2.28 56.16 33.20
CA GLU A 276 1.63 54.92 33.62
C GLU A 276 1.20 54.11 32.40
N GLU A 277 0.62 54.74 31.38
CA GLU A 277 0.26 54.11 30.11
C GLU A 277 1.50 53.59 29.36
N ALA A 278 2.57 54.38 29.27
CA ALA A 278 3.82 53.95 28.64
C ALA A 278 4.47 52.76 29.36
N LEU A 279 4.46 52.77 30.70
CA LEU A 279 4.92 51.64 31.52
C LEU A 279 4.04 50.40 31.33
N ASN A 280 2.72 50.57 31.29
CA ASN A 280 1.79 49.47 31.06
C ASN A 280 2.02 48.85 29.66
N ASN A 281 2.13 49.67 28.62
CA ASN A 281 2.41 49.23 27.26
C ASN A 281 3.75 48.48 27.16
N LEU A 282 4.80 48.98 27.83
CA LEU A 282 6.10 48.31 27.86
C LEU A 282 6.06 46.99 28.65
N ASN A 283 5.33 46.93 29.76
CA ASN A 283 5.15 45.69 30.52
C ASN A 283 4.36 44.63 29.74
N LEU A 284 3.32 45.04 29.00
CA LEU A 284 2.59 44.15 28.09
C LEU A 284 3.49 43.61 26.97
N PHE A 285 4.31 44.49 26.38
CA PHE A 285 5.29 44.10 25.35
C PHE A 285 6.32 43.09 25.86
N ILE A 286 6.85 43.30 27.08
CA ILE A 286 7.80 42.37 27.73
C ILE A 286 7.14 41.01 27.96
N LYS A 287 5.91 40.98 28.52
CA LYS A 287 5.15 39.73 28.75
C LYS A 287 4.88 38.98 27.44
N GLU A 288 4.64 39.70 26.35
CA GLU A 288 4.48 39.09 25.03
C GLU A 288 5.77 38.40 24.58
N GLY A 289 6.92 39.03 24.82
CA GLY A 289 8.24 38.47 24.51
C GLY A 289 8.57 37.20 25.28
N ASP A 290 8.04 37.01 26.49
CA ASP A 290 8.21 35.78 27.28
C ASP A 290 7.50 34.57 26.66
N ASN A 291 6.49 34.80 25.80
CA ASN A 291 5.75 33.73 25.12
C ASN A 291 6.44 33.24 23.83
N LEU A 292 7.54 33.86 23.40
CA LEU A 292 8.30 33.42 22.24
C LEU A 292 9.02 32.10 22.54
N LYS A 293 8.66 31.04 21.80
CA LYS A 293 9.13 29.66 22.05
C LYS A 293 10.43 29.31 21.30
N MET A 294 11.34 30.26 21.12
CA MET A 294 12.58 30.03 20.36
C MET A 294 13.51 29.01 21.04
N ASP A 295 13.60 29.04 22.37
CA ASP A 295 14.40 28.07 23.14
C ASP A 295 13.93 26.63 22.98
N THR A 296 12.62 26.43 22.79
CA THR A 296 12.03 25.10 22.58
C THR A 296 12.42 24.53 21.22
N LEU A 297 12.48 25.36 20.18
CA LEU A 297 12.94 24.97 18.85
C LEU A 297 14.43 24.59 18.86
N ILE A 298 15.24 25.32 19.60
CA ILE A 298 16.68 25.04 19.77
C ILE A 298 16.89 23.74 20.57
N LYS A 299 16.07 23.46 21.59
CA LYS A 299 16.11 22.20 22.35
C LYS A 299 15.63 21.00 21.54
N GLN A 300 14.58 21.17 20.72
CA GLN A 300 14.10 20.13 19.80
C GLN A 300 15.16 19.77 18.75
N LYS A 301 15.98 20.74 18.31
CA LYS A 301 17.18 20.47 17.49
C LYS A 301 18.21 19.57 18.20
N ASN A 302 18.38 19.73 19.51
CA ASN A 302 19.45 19.07 20.28
C ASN A 302 19.04 17.70 20.88
N SER A 303 17.74 17.43 21.12
CA SER A 303 17.30 16.15 21.68
C SER A 303 17.28 14.99 20.68
N VAL A 304 17.63 15.24 19.43
CA VAL A 304 17.66 14.25 18.33
C VAL A 304 18.98 13.44 18.33
N GLY A 305 19.91 13.74 19.25
CA GLY A 305 21.23 13.08 19.35
C GLY A 305 21.31 11.77 20.14
N GLY A 306 20.20 11.18 20.58
CA GLY A 306 20.20 9.92 21.35
C GLY A 306 19.92 8.69 20.47
N ASN A 307 20.96 7.91 20.15
CA ASN A 307 21.05 6.50 19.69
C ASN A 307 19.99 5.83 18.78
N ASP A 308 18.90 6.47 18.40
CA ASP A 308 17.98 5.94 17.40
C ASP A 308 18.51 6.26 16.02
N SER A 309 19.16 5.28 15.41
CA SER A 309 19.69 5.30 14.04
C SER A 309 18.63 5.66 12.98
N ASN A 310 17.34 5.62 13.34
CA ASN A 310 16.20 6.01 12.51
C ASN A 310 15.76 7.48 12.71
N ASN A 311 16.47 8.23 13.55
CA ASN A 311 16.12 9.59 13.96
C ASN A 311 17.05 10.65 13.35
N GLN A 312 17.58 10.42 12.14
CA GLN A 312 18.20 11.45 11.30
C GLN A 312 17.19 12.50 10.78
N LEU A 313 16.27 12.92 11.64
CA LEU A 313 15.65 14.24 11.63
C LEU A 313 16.69 15.35 11.96
N PHE A 314 17.96 15.11 11.62
CA PHE A 314 19.15 15.84 12.07
C PHE A 314 19.54 16.98 11.11
N VAL A 315 18.88 17.08 9.95
CA VAL A 315 19.02 18.20 9.02
C VAL A 315 17.75 19.04 9.08
N LEU A 316 17.28 19.35 10.29
CA LEU A 316 16.07 20.13 10.50
C LEU A 316 16.18 21.60 10.10
N THR A 317 17.22 21.95 9.36
CA THR A 317 17.22 22.95 8.30
C THR A 317 18.66 23.14 7.81
N ASN A 318 18.84 23.54 6.55
CA ASN A 318 20.15 23.90 6.02
C ASN A 318 20.91 24.83 6.99
N CYS A 319 22.25 24.85 6.92
CA CYS A 319 23.14 25.72 7.72
C CYS A 319 22.56 27.14 7.90
N ASP A 320 21.98 27.67 6.81
CA ASP A 320 21.34 28.97 6.70
C ASP A 320 20.26 29.23 7.76
N THR A 321 19.40 28.27 8.02
CA THR A 321 18.28 28.47 8.95
C THR A 321 18.72 28.29 10.40
N SER A 322 19.71 27.43 10.65
CA SER A 322 20.34 27.36 11.97
C SER A 322 21.02 28.69 12.32
N SER A 323 21.67 29.34 11.35
CA SER A 323 22.20 30.68 11.50
C SER A 323 21.07 31.71 11.73
N LEU A 324 19.99 31.63 10.97
CA LEU A 324 18.84 32.52 11.12
C LEU A 324 18.21 32.44 12.52
N ILE A 325 18.01 31.23 13.05
CA ILE A 325 17.50 31.04 14.42
C ILE A 325 18.40 31.71 15.44
N ALA A 326 19.72 31.54 15.33
CA ALA A 326 20.68 32.13 16.26
C ALA A 326 20.65 33.66 16.20
N GLN A 327 20.64 34.25 15.00
CA GLN A 327 20.55 35.70 14.80
C GLN A 327 19.25 36.29 15.36
N VAL A 328 18.12 35.61 15.14
CA VAL A 328 16.81 36.04 15.67
C VAL A 328 16.80 35.95 17.20
N ASN A 329 17.42 34.91 17.77
CA ASN A 329 17.50 34.75 19.22
C ASN A 329 18.34 35.84 19.89
N GLU A 330 19.51 36.16 19.32
CA GLU A 330 20.35 37.27 19.79
C GLU A 330 19.58 38.60 19.76
N ARG A 331 18.84 38.86 18.67
CA ARG A 331 18.00 40.06 18.56
C ARG A 331 16.88 40.10 19.60
N ILE A 332 16.27 38.96 19.93
CA ILE A 332 15.28 38.89 21.01
C ILE A 332 15.94 39.29 22.33
N ASP A 333 17.11 38.75 22.65
CA ASP A 333 17.82 39.02 23.90
C ASP A 333 18.24 40.49 24.02
N ASP A 334 18.67 41.12 22.93
CA ASP A 334 18.97 42.55 22.88
C ASP A 334 17.73 43.40 23.16
N ILE A 335 16.61 43.13 22.47
CA ILE A 335 15.37 43.88 22.65
C ILE A 335 14.80 43.67 24.06
N ARG A 336 14.89 42.47 24.63
CA ARG A 336 14.53 42.19 26.03
C ARG A 336 15.35 43.08 26.97
N ARG A 337 16.68 43.06 26.83
CA ARG A 337 17.59 43.86 27.68
C ARG A 337 17.29 45.35 27.62
N LEU A 338 17.11 45.89 26.41
CA LEU A 338 16.77 47.31 26.22
C LEU A 338 15.38 47.65 26.79
N SER A 339 14.40 46.74 26.65
CA SER A 339 13.05 46.93 27.19
C SER A 339 13.03 46.96 28.71
N TYR A 340 13.77 46.05 29.38
CA TYR A 340 13.92 46.09 30.83
C TYR A 340 14.62 47.37 31.29
N SER A 341 15.72 47.75 30.64
CA SER A 341 16.44 48.99 30.98
C SER A 341 15.55 50.24 30.82
N ARG A 342 14.77 50.34 29.74
CA ARG A 342 13.83 51.44 29.52
C ARG A 342 12.69 51.45 30.53
N ARG A 343 12.17 50.28 30.91
CA ARG A 343 11.14 50.15 31.96
C ARG A 343 11.65 50.67 33.29
N ASP A 344 12.83 50.26 33.69
CA ASP A 344 13.42 50.66 34.98
C ASP A 344 13.72 52.17 35.00
N ALA A 345 14.16 52.74 33.87
CA ALA A 345 14.33 54.19 33.71
C ALA A 345 13.01 54.96 33.80
N LEU A 346 11.96 54.52 33.10
CA LEU A 346 10.62 55.13 33.16
C LEU A 346 10.03 55.04 34.57
N GLN A 347 10.22 53.92 35.26
CA GLN A 347 9.75 53.72 36.63
C GLN A 347 10.46 54.68 37.59
N LYS A 348 11.78 54.87 37.45
CA LYS A 348 12.54 55.85 38.22
C LYS A 348 12.06 57.28 37.97
N MET A 349 11.86 57.67 36.70
CA MET A 349 11.34 59.01 36.36
C MET A 349 9.94 59.26 36.91
N CYS A 350 9.08 58.23 36.94
CA CYS A 350 7.75 58.31 37.53
C CYS A 350 7.82 58.57 39.05
N VAL A 351 8.70 57.85 39.77
CA VAL A 351 8.95 58.05 41.21
C VAL A 351 9.55 59.43 41.49
N ASP A 352 10.55 59.85 40.69
CA ASP A 352 11.21 61.15 40.86
C ASP A 352 10.22 62.32 40.63
N LYS A 353 9.33 62.22 39.62
CA LYS A 353 8.27 63.22 39.40
C LYS A 353 7.19 63.21 40.48
N MET A 354 6.84 62.06 41.07
CA MET A 354 5.96 62.01 42.24
C MET A 354 6.59 62.73 43.45
N ALA A 355 7.91 62.63 43.64
CA ALA A 355 8.62 63.27 44.74
C ALA A 355 8.75 64.80 44.61
N ILE A 356 8.72 65.33 43.38
CA ILE A 356 8.81 66.78 43.08
C ILE A 356 7.42 67.45 43.04
N GLY A 357 6.35 66.68 42.87
CA GLY A 357 4.97 67.16 42.77
C GLY A 357 4.19 67.29 44.09
N PHE A 358 4.85 67.18 45.24
CA PHE A 358 4.28 67.38 46.59
C PHE A 358 4.86 68.61 47.27
#